data_AF-A0A9W6U4T3-F1
#
_entry.id   AF-A0A9W6U4T3-F1
#
_cell.length_a   1.000
_cell.length_b   1.000
_cell.length_c   1.000
_cell.angle_alpha   90.00
_cell.angle_beta   90.00
_cell.angle_gamma   90.00
#
_symmetry.space_group_name_H-M   'P 1'
#
loop_
_entity.id
_entity.type
_entity.pdbx_description
1 polymer ?
#
loop_
_entity_poly.entity_id
_entity_poly.type
_entity_poly.pdbx_seq_one_letter_code
_entity_poly.pdbx_strand_id
1 'polypeptide(L)'
;MNKVVDRATLISFLIYLSIGVVAYLAFGPQLVEPKYKGNILLSFPLSDKLIAISRAAITFTVAVAFPLNIFPCRFTIDMMFFSNSEDSWPRHVAVTSSLVLLALLLAIFCPSINVVFGIIGGTCSTVVCFCFPAAFILKLEDGPLLGPKKIGPVLLFVGAIVIGFVGTGVTVWSSLLMPPA
;
A
#
# COMPACT_ATOMS: atom_id res chain seq x y z
N MET A 1 17.37 15.88 10.57
CA MET A 1 16.27 15.13 9.96
C MET A 1 16.73 13.75 9.48
N ASN A 2 17.77 13.64 8.65
CA ASN A 2 18.24 12.35 8.09
C ASN A 2 18.51 11.27 9.16
N LYS A 3 19.24 11.60 10.25
CA LYS A 3 19.49 10.65 11.35
C LYS A 3 18.21 10.07 12.00
N VAL A 4 17.11 10.83 12.00
CA VAL A 4 15.83 10.37 12.56
C VAL A 4 15.15 9.44 11.56
N VAL A 5 15.15 9.80 10.27
CA VAL A 5 14.63 8.97 9.19
C VAL A 5 15.36 7.63 9.14
N ASP A 6 16.70 7.64 9.10
CA ASP A 6 17.50 6.43 9.01
C ASP A 6 17.24 5.48 10.19
N ARG A 7 17.16 6.02 11.41
CA ARG A 7 16.86 5.24 12.61
C ARG A 7 15.43 4.69 12.61
N ALA A 8 14.44 5.50 12.21
CA ALA A 8 13.05 5.06 12.12
C ALA A 8 12.90 3.94 11.09
N THR A 9 13.47 4.10 9.90
CA THR A 9 13.45 3.09 8.83
C THR A 9 14.15 1.80 9.28
N LEU A 10 15.30 1.90 9.97
CA LEU A 10 16.00 0.74 10.50
C LEU A 10 15.14 -0.02 11.54
N ILE A 11 14.49 0.70 12.46
CA ILE A 11 13.63 0.08 13.47
C ILE A 11 12.43 -0.60 12.81
N SER A 12 11.75 0.07 11.87
CA SER A 12 10.64 -0.52 11.10
C SER A 12 11.07 -1.77 10.35
N PHE A 13 12.24 -1.74 9.70
CA PHE A 13 12.80 -2.89 9.01
C PHE A 13 13.03 -4.08 9.95
N LEU A 14 13.65 -3.86 11.12
CA LEU A 14 13.91 -4.92 12.10
C LEU A 14 12.62 -5.52 12.67
N ILE A 15 11.59 -4.70 12.93
CA ILE A 15 10.29 -5.18 13.39
C ILE A 15 9.62 -6.03 12.30
N TYR A 16 9.57 -5.56 11.06
CA TYR A 16 8.96 -6.35 9.97
C TYR A 16 9.74 -7.64 9.68
N LEU A 17 11.06 -7.60 9.72
CA LEU A 17 11.91 -8.77 9.52
C LEU A 17 11.69 -9.80 10.62
N SER A 18 11.72 -9.38 11.89
CA SER A 18 11.53 -10.31 13.02
C SER A 18 10.14 -10.96 13.00
N ILE A 19 9.07 -10.18 12.80
CA ILE A 19 7.70 -10.71 12.69
C ILE A 19 7.60 -11.67 11.50
N GLY A 20 8.14 -11.29 10.33
CA GLY A 20 8.09 -12.10 9.11
C GLY A 20 8.84 -13.43 9.24
N VAL A 21 10.03 -13.44 9.84
CA VAL A 21 10.83 -14.65 10.05
C VAL A 21 10.14 -15.60 11.03
N VAL A 22 9.69 -15.09 12.18
CA VAL A 22 8.98 -15.93 13.18
C VAL A 22 7.68 -16.48 12.61
N ALA A 23 6.91 -15.65 11.90
CA ALA A 23 5.69 -16.04 11.20
C ALA A 23 5.92 -17.19 10.21
N TYR A 24 6.95 -17.07 9.37
CA TYR A 24 7.29 -18.06 8.36
C TYR A 24 7.75 -19.38 8.98
N LEU A 25 8.59 -19.33 10.02
CA LEU A 25 9.04 -20.52 10.73
C LEU A 25 7.91 -21.24 11.46
N ALA A 26 6.94 -20.51 12.01
CA ALA A 26 5.82 -21.08 12.77
C ALA A 26 4.71 -21.63 11.87
N PHE A 27 4.34 -20.92 10.80
CA PHE A 27 3.14 -21.20 10.00
C PHE A 27 3.40 -21.36 8.50
N GLY A 28 4.66 -21.48 8.08
CA GLY A 28 5.07 -21.54 6.67
C GLY A 28 4.16 -22.37 5.77
N PRO A 29 3.88 -23.66 6.08
CA PRO A 29 3.01 -24.49 5.26
C PRO A 29 1.56 -23.98 5.15
N GLN A 30 1.01 -23.46 6.25
CA GLN A 30 -0.37 -22.94 6.30
C GLN A 30 -0.50 -21.61 5.55
N LEU A 31 0.54 -20.77 5.56
CA LEU A 31 0.56 -19.48 4.87
C LEU A 31 0.54 -19.59 3.34
N VAL A 32 0.80 -20.78 2.80
CA VAL A 32 0.65 -21.07 1.36
C VAL A 32 -0.82 -21.18 0.96
N GLU A 33 -1.69 -21.61 1.87
CA GLU A 33 -3.11 -21.79 1.58
C GLU A 33 -3.80 -20.43 1.34
N PRO A 34 -4.69 -20.33 0.34
CA PRO A 34 -5.38 -19.08 0.00
C PRO A 34 -6.11 -18.44 1.18
N LYS A 35 -6.65 -19.28 2.08
CA LYS A 35 -7.43 -18.87 3.24
C LYS A 35 -6.60 -18.11 4.30
N TYR A 36 -5.34 -18.47 4.48
CA TYR A 36 -4.46 -17.87 5.50
C TYR A 36 -3.48 -16.85 4.91
N LYS A 37 -3.34 -16.81 3.58
CA LYS A 37 -2.43 -15.94 2.86
C LYS A 37 -2.69 -14.46 3.17
N GLY A 38 -1.68 -13.74 3.64
CA GLY A 38 -1.73 -12.29 3.90
C GLY A 38 -2.30 -11.88 5.26
N ASN A 39 -2.83 -12.82 6.04
CA ASN A 39 -3.27 -12.54 7.40
C ASN A 39 -2.93 -13.71 8.33
N ILE A 40 -1.77 -13.60 8.98
CA ILE A 40 -1.28 -14.61 9.93
C ILE A 40 -2.23 -14.85 11.11
N LEU A 41 -3.06 -13.87 11.48
CA LEU A 41 -4.02 -14.06 12.57
C LEU A 41 -5.06 -15.12 12.24
N LEU A 42 -5.23 -15.49 10.96
CA LEU A 42 -6.14 -16.57 10.56
C LEU A 42 -5.52 -17.96 10.82
N SER A 43 -4.20 -18.08 10.89
CA SER A 43 -3.50 -19.36 11.16
C SER A 43 -3.66 -19.85 12.61
N PHE A 44 -4.12 -18.98 13.51
CA PHE A 44 -4.32 -19.30 14.92
C PHE A 44 -5.77 -19.75 15.21
N PRO A 45 -5.97 -20.69 16.16
CA PRO A 45 -7.30 -21.12 16.55
C PRO A 45 -8.14 -19.97 17.14
N LEU A 46 -9.47 -20.09 17.03
CA LEU A 46 -10.41 -19.09 17.57
C LEU A 46 -10.51 -19.12 19.11
N SER A 47 -10.15 -20.25 19.73
CA SER A 47 -10.21 -20.44 21.18
C SER A 47 -9.07 -19.74 21.94
N ASP A 48 -8.04 -19.25 21.24
CA ASP A 48 -6.90 -18.59 21.87
C ASP A 48 -7.25 -17.17 22.30
N LYS A 49 -7.29 -16.95 23.62
CA LYS A 49 -7.62 -15.67 24.25
C LYS A 49 -6.60 -14.58 23.92
N LEU A 50 -5.31 -14.92 23.83
CA LEU A 50 -4.26 -13.96 23.52
C LEU A 50 -4.46 -13.41 22.11
N ILE A 51 -4.70 -14.31 21.14
CA ILE A 51 -4.92 -13.94 19.75
C ILE A 51 -6.26 -13.19 19.58
N ALA A 52 -7.29 -13.55 20.36
CA ALA A 52 -8.54 -12.79 20.36
C ALA A 52 -8.32 -11.32 20.77
N ILE A 53 -7.48 -11.05 21.77
CA ILE A 53 -7.09 -9.69 22.15
C ILE A 53 -6.33 -9.00 21.02
N SER A 54 -5.39 -9.68 20.37
CA SER A 54 -4.66 -9.12 19.21
C SER A 54 -5.59 -8.78 18.04
N ARG A 55 -6.58 -9.64 17.74
CA ARG A 55 -7.62 -9.40 16.72
C ARG A 55 -8.49 -8.18 17.08
N ALA A 56 -8.87 -8.03 18.34
CA ALA A 56 -9.60 -6.85 18.80
C ALA A 56 -8.75 -5.57 18.67
N ALA A 57 -7.47 -5.63 19.05
CA ALA A 57 -6.55 -4.50 18.96
C ALA A 57 -6.35 -4.03 17.51
N ILE A 58 -6.06 -4.94 16.57
CA ILE A 58 -5.89 -4.56 15.16
C ILE A 58 -7.18 -4.01 14.55
N THR A 59 -8.34 -4.56 14.93
CA THR A 59 -9.65 -4.06 14.49
C THR A 59 -9.88 -2.63 14.99
N PHE A 60 -9.58 -2.37 16.26
CA PHE A 60 -9.67 -1.03 16.83
C PHE A 60 -8.70 -0.05 16.15
N THR A 61 -7.45 -0.46 15.92
CA THR A 61 -6.47 0.35 15.19
C THR A 61 -6.96 0.71 13.79
N VAL A 62 -7.50 -0.25 13.03
CA VAL A 62 -8.04 0.01 11.69
C VAL A 62 -9.27 0.91 11.74
N ALA A 63 -10.15 0.72 12.72
CA ALA A 63 -11.33 1.56 12.91
C ALA A 63 -10.97 3.03 13.17
N VAL A 64 -9.90 3.29 13.93
CA VAL A 64 -9.39 4.65 14.18
C VAL A 64 -8.61 5.19 12.98
N ALA A 65 -7.84 4.36 12.28
CA ALA A 65 -7.06 4.77 11.11
C ALA A 65 -7.94 5.17 9.91
N PHE A 66 -9.10 4.54 9.76
CA PHE A 66 -10.01 4.81 8.64
C PHE A 66 -10.45 6.28 8.51
N PRO A 67 -11.05 6.92 9.54
CA PRO A 67 -11.40 8.34 9.46
C PRO A 67 -10.18 9.25 9.34
N LEU A 68 -9.05 8.88 9.97
CA LEU A 68 -7.80 9.64 9.86
C LEU A 68 -7.26 9.69 8.43
N ASN A 69 -7.43 8.60 7.66
CA ASN A 69 -7.01 8.53 6.27
C ASN A 69 -8.01 9.15 5.29
N ILE A 70 -9.31 9.17 5.62
CA ILE A 70 -10.31 9.84 4.78
C ILE A 70 -10.07 11.36 4.73
N PHE A 71 -9.62 11.96 5.83
CA PHE A 71 -9.36 13.39 5.89
C PHE A 71 -8.40 13.89 4.78
N PRO A 72 -7.16 13.38 4.65
CA PRO A 72 -6.27 13.79 3.57
C PRO A 72 -6.80 13.40 2.19
N CYS A 73 -7.49 12.26 2.04
CA CYS A 73 -8.10 11.89 0.76
C CYS A 73 -9.12 12.92 0.29
N ARG A 74 -10.03 13.34 1.18
CA ARG A 74 -10.99 14.40 0.88
C ARG A 74 -10.27 15.71 0.57
N PHE A 75 -9.29 16.09 1.38
CA PHE A 75 -8.52 17.32 1.16
C PHE A 75 -7.86 17.35 -0.22
N THR A 76 -7.29 16.23 -0.67
CA THR A 76 -6.73 16.11 -2.02
C THR A 76 -7.79 16.28 -3.12
N ILE A 77 -8.99 15.69 -2.96
CA ILE A 77 -10.09 15.85 -3.92
C ILE A 77 -10.56 17.32 -3.98
N ASP A 78 -10.76 17.96 -2.82
CA ASP A 78 -11.16 19.36 -2.76
C ASP A 78 -10.09 20.26 -3.41
N MET A 79 -8.81 20.00 -3.19
CA MET A 79 -7.71 20.73 -3.84
C MET A 79 -7.64 20.50 -5.36
N MET A 80 -7.93 19.29 -5.85
CA MET A 80 -7.84 18.96 -7.27
C MET A 80 -9.01 19.51 -8.10
N PHE A 81 -10.23 19.52 -7.54
CA PHE A 81 -11.45 19.82 -8.30
C PHE A 81 -12.17 21.09 -7.84
N PHE A 82 -11.94 21.56 -6.62
CA PHE A 82 -12.72 22.64 -5.98
C PHE A 82 -11.83 23.71 -5.33
N SER A 83 -10.58 23.89 -5.77
CA SER A 83 -9.59 24.77 -5.10
C SER A 83 -10.07 26.21 -4.91
N ASN A 84 -10.94 26.71 -5.79
CA ASN A 84 -11.45 28.10 -5.78
C ASN A 84 -12.91 28.20 -5.32
N SER A 85 -13.51 27.10 -4.86
CA SER A 85 -14.90 27.07 -4.41
C SER A 85 -14.99 27.13 -2.88
N GLU A 86 -15.92 27.90 -2.35
CA GLU A 86 -16.18 27.94 -0.91
C GLU A 86 -16.61 26.57 -0.38
N ASP A 87 -16.27 26.29 0.89
CA ASP A 87 -16.65 25.06 1.56
C ASP A 87 -18.16 24.96 1.74
N SER A 88 -18.73 23.91 1.14
CA SER A 88 -20.17 23.65 1.20
C SER A 88 -20.41 22.32 1.92
N TRP A 89 -21.33 22.35 2.90
CA TRP A 89 -21.72 21.18 3.68
C TRP A 89 -22.23 20.01 2.81
N PRO A 90 -23.06 20.24 1.77
CA PRO A 90 -23.50 19.14 0.89
C PRO A 90 -22.34 18.48 0.14
N ARG A 91 -21.34 19.26 -0.31
CA ARG A 91 -20.14 18.71 -0.95
C ARG A 91 -19.34 17.86 0.03
N HIS A 92 -19.15 18.35 1.25
CA HIS A 92 -18.46 17.60 2.31
C HIS A 92 -19.10 16.22 2.51
N VAL A 93 -20.42 16.19 2.69
CA VAL A 93 -21.16 14.93 2.90
C VAL A 93 -21.10 14.04 1.65
N ALA A 94 -21.24 14.61 0.45
CA ALA A 94 -21.20 13.85 -0.80
C ALA A 94 -19.83 13.19 -1.06
N VAL A 95 -18.73 13.94 -0.92
CA VAL A 95 -17.36 13.43 -1.12
C VAL A 95 -17.00 12.40 -0.07
N THR A 96 -17.35 12.64 1.19
CA THR A 96 -17.05 11.69 2.27
C THR A 96 -17.86 10.41 2.12
N SER A 97 -19.16 10.52 1.80
CA SER A 97 -20.02 9.36 1.59
C SER A 97 -19.57 8.54 0.38
N SER A 98 -19.14 9.19 -0.71
CA SER A 98 -18.63 8.47 -1.88
C SER A 98 -17.31 7.75 -1.59
N LEU A 99 -16.38 8.36 -0.86
CA LEU A 99 -15.13 7.71 -0.43
C LEU A 99 -15.40 6.48 0.44
N VAL A 100 -16.29 6.60 1.43
CA VAL A 100 -16.67 5.49 2.32
C VAL A 100 -17.37 4.38 1.53
N LEU A 101 -18.29 4.74 0.64
CA LEU A 101 -19.01 3.77 -0.19
C LEU A 101 -18.05 3.03 -1.12
N LEU A 102 -17.12 3.72 -1.78
CA LEU A 102 -16.11 3.09 -2.64
C LEU A 102 -15.21 2.13 -1.83
N ALA A 103 -14.77 2.54 -0.64
CA ALA A 103 -14.00 1.67 0.24
C ALA A 103 -14.79 0.41 0.64
N LEU A 104 -16.08 0.56 0.96
CA LEU A 104 -16.97 -0.55 1.29
C LEU A 104 -17.18 -1.50 0.10
N LEU A 105 -17.45 -0.96 -1.08
CA LEU A 105 -17.61 -1.76 -2.30
C LEU A 105 -16.33 -2.55 -2.59
N LEU A 106 -15.16 -1.92 -2.50
CA LEU A 106 -13.87 -2.61 -2.65
C LEU A 106 -13.70 -3.72 -1.60
N ALA A 107 -14.10 -3.51 -0.35
CA ALA A 107 -14.02 -4.53 0.70
C ALA A 107 -14.96 -5.73 0.44
N ILE A 108 -16.13 -5.50 -0.17
CA ILE A 108 -17.08 -6.55 -0.52
C ILE A 108 -16.59 -7.36 -1.73
N PHE A 109 -16.06 -6.70 -2.76
CA PHE A 109 -15.65 -7.36 -4.01
C PHE A 109 -14.23 -7.93 -3.97
N CYS A 110 -13.36 -7.44 -3.10
CA CYS A 110 -11.97 -7.91 -3.01
C CYS A 110 -11.79 -8.87 -1.83
N PRO A 111 -11.69 -10.19 -2.06
CA PRO A 111 -11.66 -11.19 -1.00
C PRO A 111 -10.29 -11.29 -0.29
N SER A 112 -9.23 -10.62 -0.79
CA SER A 112 -7.89 -10.75 -0.23
C SER A 112 -7.13 -9.44 -0.20
N ILE A 113 -6.63 -9.09 1.00
CA ILE A 113 -5.81 -7.92 1.25
C ILE A 113 -4.50 -7.94 0.45
N ASN A 114 -3.98 -9.12 0.08
CA ASN A 114 -2.77 -9.24 -0.72
C ASN A 114 -2.96 -8.65 -2.12
N VAL A 115 -4.15 -8.78 -2.70
CA VAL A 115 -4.44 -8.23 -4.03
C VAL A 115 -4.42 -6.71 -3.97
N VAL A 116 -5.06 -6.14 -2.95
CA VAL A 116 -5.06 -4.71 -2.70
C VAL A 116 -3.63 -4.19 -2.51
N PHE A 117 -2.85 -4.83 -1.65
CA PHE A 117 -1.45 -4.45 -1.41
C PHE A 117 -0.56 -4.66 -2.66
N GLY A 118 -0.80 -5.70 -3.45
CA GLY A 118 -0.07 -5.94 -4.69
C GLY A 118 -0.34 -4.87 -5.75
N ILE A 119 -1.61 -4.45 -5.92
CA ILE A 119 -1.98 -3.39 -6.86
C ILE A 119 -1.44 -2.04 -6.39
N ILE A 120 -1.65 -1.67 -5.12
CA ILE A 120 -1.17 -0.39 -4.56
C ILE A 120 0.37 -0.35 -4.56
N GLY A 121 1.02 -1.46 -4.24
CA GLY A 121 2.48 -1.58 -4.27
C GLY A 121 3.04 -1.46 -5.68
N GLY A 122 2.46 -2.16 -6.65
CA GLY A 122 2.92 -2.12 -8.05
C GLY A 122 2.62 -0.81 -8.79
N THR A 123 1.58 -0.09 -8.39
CA THR A 123 1.19 1.18 -9.05
C THR A 123 1.63 2.39 -8.23
N CYS A 124 0.93 2.70 -7.14
CA CYS A 124 1.13 3.91 -6.34
C CYS A 124 2.54 3.99 -5.76
N SER A 125 3.03 2.92 -5.12
CA SER A 125 4.37 2.94 -4.51
C SER A 125 5.46 3.04 -5.57
N THR A 126 5.35 2.31 -6.69
CA THR A 126 6.31 2.41 -7.79
C THR A 126 6.43 3.83 -8.35
N VAL A 127 5.31 4.50 -8.59
CA VAL A 127 5.30 5.87 -9.11
C VAL A 127 5.90 6.85 -8.10
N VAL A 128 5.44 6.81 -6.85
CA VAL A 128 5.84 7.80 -5.83
C VAL A 128 7.26 7.57 -5.34
N CYS A 129 7.67 6.32 -5.09
CA CYS A 129 8.96 6.00 -4.48
C CYS A 129 10.11 5.92 -5.49
N PHE A 130 9.84 5.62 -6.77
CA PHE A 130 10.89 5.42 -7.76
C PHE A 130 10.76 6.33 -8.98
N CYS A 131 9.56 6.46 -9.58
CA CYS A 131 9.41 7.28 -10.79
C CYS A 131 9.58 8.78 -10.50
N PHE A 132 8.95 9.32 -9.44
CA PHE A 132 9.07 10.76 -9.13
C PHE A 132 10.50 11.17 -8.73
N PRO A 133 11.21 10.49 -7.80
CA PRO A 133 12.59 10.84 -7.49
C PRO A 133 13.50 10.78 -8.73
N ALA A 134 13.35 9.75 -9.57
CA ALA A 134 14.11 9.64 -10.80
C ALA A 134 13.80 10.79 -11.79
N ALA A 135 12.52 11.12 -11.99
CA ALA A 135 12.09 12.20 -12.85
C ALA A 135 12.62 13.56 -12.37
N PHE A 136 12.61 13.81 -11.06
CA PHE A 136 13.17 15.05 -10.50
C PHE A 136 14.67 15.16 -10.75
N ILE A 137 15.45 14.10 -10.54
CA ILE A 137 16.90 14.12 -10.81
C ILE A 137 17.17 14.34 -12.30
N LEU A 138 16.43 13.66 -13.18
CA LEU A 138 16.59 13.81 -14.64
C LEU A 138 16.27 15.24 -15.13
N LYS A 139 15.35 15.92 -14.45
CA LYS A 139 14.95 17.30 -14.76
C LYS A 139 15.88 18.34 -14.15
N LEU A 140 16.46 18.07 -12.98
CA LEU A 140 17.34 18.99 -12.24
C LEU A 140 18.79 18.94 -12.74
N GLU A 141 19.29 17.79 -13.18
CA GLU A 141 20.64 17.70 -13.74
C GLU A 141 20.67 18.17 -15.20
N ASP A 142 21.71 18.92 -15.56
CA ASP A 142 21.95 19.30 -16.96
C ASP A 142 22.76 18.23 -17.71
N GLY A 143 22.53 18.14 -19.02
CA GLY A 143 23.28 17.25 -19.92
C GLY A 143 22.44 16.14 -20.57
N PRO A 144 23.07 15.35 -21.47
CA PRO A 144 22.40 14.33 -22.26
C PRO A 144 21.90 13.17 -21.37
N LEU A 145 20.78 12.55 -21.76
CA LEU A 145 20.13 11.47 -20.99
C LEU A 145 21.02 10.22 -20.85
N LEU A 146 21.94 9.99 -21.78
CA LEU A 146 22.95 8.92 -21.71
C LEU A 146 24.25 9.34 -21.02
N GLY A 147 24.30 10.50 -20.38
CA GLY A 147 25.45 10.91 -19.59
C GLY A 147 25.66 10.01 -18.36
N PRO A 148 26.89 9.85 -17.87
CA PRO A 148 27.20 9.00 -16.71
C PRO A 148 26.48 9.44 -15.42
N LYS A 149 26.03 10.70 -15.34
CA LYS A 149 25.24 11.21 -14.21
C LYS A 149 23.75 10.88 -14.30
N LYS A 150 23.20 10.81 -15.53
CA LYS A 150 21.77 10.54 -15.78
C LYS A 150 21.43 9.07 -16.02
N ILE A 151 22.41 8.22 -16.31
CA ILE A 151 22.17 6.80 -16.61
C ILE A 151 21.52 6.06 -15.44
N GLY A 152 21.92 6.35 -14.19
CA GLY A 152 21.33 5.75 -12.98
C GLY A 152 19.85 6.12 -12.83
N PRO A 153 19.50 7.42 -12.83
CA PRO A 153 18.10 7.86 -12.79
C PRO A 153 17.25 7.37 -13.99
N VAL A 154 17.79 7.31 -15.21
CA VAL A 154 17.07 6.73 -16.37
C VAL A 154 16.77 5.26 -16.13
N LEU A 155 17.76 4.48 -15.69
CA LEU A 155 17.60 3.05 -15.41
C LEU A 155 16.60 2.81 -14.28
N LEU A 156 16.63 3.64 -13.22
CA LEU A 156 15.66 3.59 -12.14
C LEU A 156 14.24 3.89 -12.66
N PHE A 157 14.07 4.91 -13.51
CA PHE A 157 12.77 5.30 -14.04
C PHE A 157 12.16 4.20 -14.93
N VAL A 158 12.94 3.71 -15.91
CA VAL A 158 12.50 2.65 -16.83
C VAL A 158 12.29 1.34 -16.06
N GLY A 159 13.23 0.98 -15.19
CA GLY A 159 13.13 -0.22 -14.35
C GLY A 159 11.91 -0.19 -13.43
N ALA A 160 11.63 0.95 -12.81
CA ALA A 160 10.44 1.12 -11.99
C ALA A 160 9.17 0.93 -12.80
N ILE A 161 9.05 1.54 -13.98
CA ILE A 161 7.89 1.37 -14.85
C ILE A 161 7.69 -0.12 -15.21
N VAL A 162 8.75 -0.81 -15.64
CA VAL A 162 8.68 -2.24 -15.99
C VAL A 162 8.26 -3.08 -14.78
N ILE A 163 8.90 -2.90 -13.63
CA ILE A 163 8.58 -3.65 -12.41
C ILE A 163 7.15 -3.37 -11.95
N GLY A 164 6.68 -2.13 -12.04
CA GLY A 164 5.31 -1.77 -11.69
C GLY A 164 4.29 -2.46 -12.59
N PHE A 165 4.46 -2.38 -13.92
CA PHE A 165 3.57 -3.05 -14.87
C PHE A 165 3.58 -4.57 -14.70
N VAL A 166 4.76 -5.18 -14.55
CA VAL A 166 4.88 -6.63 -14.34
C VAL A 166 4.25 -7.02 -12.99
N GLY A 167 4.53 -6.30 -11.91
CA GLY A 167 4.02 -6.60 -10.58
C GLY A 167 2.50 -6.47 -10.48
N THR A 168 1.93 -5.41 -11.04
CA THR A 168 0.47 -5.24 -11.13
C THR A 168 -0.13 -6.30 -12.05
N GLY A 169 0.50 -6.58 -13.20
CA GLY A 169 0.05 -7.61 -14.13
C GLY A 169 0.01 -9.01 -13.49
N VAL A 170 1.05 -9.39 -12.75
CA VAL A 170 1.09 -10.66 -12.00
C VAL A 170 0.02 -10.70 -10.92
N THR A 171 -0.21 -9.59 -10.21
CA THR A 171 -1.25 -9.52 -9.17
C THR A 171 -2.64 -9.69 -9.79
N VAL A 172 -2.93 -8.98 -10.88
CA VAL A 172 -4.20 -9.10 -11.62
C VAL A 172 -4.36 -10.51 -12.18
N TRP A 173 -3.33 -11.07 -12.81
CA TRP A 173 -3.38 -12.41 -13.40
C TRP A 173 -3.64 -13.50 -12.36
N SER A 174 -2.87 -13.49 -11.26
CA SER A 174 -3.01 -14.47 -10.18
C SER A 174 -4.31 -14.35 -9.39
N SER A 175 -4.96 -13.19 -9.42
CA SER A 175 -6.18 -12.94 -8.63
C SER A 175 -7.47 -13.07 -9.44
N LEU A 176 -7.46 -12.71 -10.73
CA LEU A 176 -8.65 -12.68 -11.59
C LEU A 176 -8.71 -13.82 -12.62
N LEU A 177 -7.56 -14.32 -13.10
CA LEU A 177 -7.51 -15.28 -14.22
C LEU A 177 -7.21 -16.72 -13.78
N MET A 178 -6.64 -16.90 -12.58
CA MET A 178 -6.47 -18.20 -11.94
C MET A 178 -6.95 -18.12 -10.49
N PRO A 179 -8.29 -18.08 -10.24
CA PRO A 179 -8.79 -18.15 -8.88
C PRO A 179 -8.28 -19.46 -8.25
N PRO A 180 -7.76 -19.42 -7.01
CA PRO A 180 -7.34 -20.63 -6.33
C PRO A 180 -8.57 -21.54 -6.16
N ALA A 181 -8.44 -22.79 -6.61
CA ALA A 181 -9.40 -23.86 -6.37
C ALA A 181 -9.58 -24.13 -4.86
#